data_AF-A0A2V6FRC7-F1
#
_entry.id   AF-A0A2V6FRC7-F1
#
_cell.length_a   1.000
_cell.length_b   1.000
_cell.length_c   1.000
_cell.angle_alpha   90.00
_cell.angle_beta   90.00
_cell.angle_gamma   90.00
#
_symmetry.space_group_name_H-M   'P 1'
#
loop_
_entity.id
_entity.type
_entity.pdbx_description
1 polymer ?
#
loop_
_entity_poly.entity_id
_entity_poly.type
_entity_poly.pdbx_seq_one_letter_code
_entity_poly.pdbx_strand_id
1 'polypeptide(L)'
;MLLVFAITCFTAPRHARGADGNLGNGNTAEGVFALNAIATNSANTGSDNTGLGASALVSDTSGSFNTATGENALAINKTGSNNTATGFDALFSNTGDNNTATGFKALLGNTTGTGNTASGYFALASNDTGNSNTATGFNTLTNNITGSGNTGDGLQALASNMDGSNNTALGLNALVENSGGNNNTASGFIALAGNRSGNGNTATGFQALGQSTGSSNIALGINAGLNLITGDNN
;
A
#
# COMPACT_ATOMS: atom_id res chain seq x y z
N MET A 1 -16.56 65.50 -24.53
CA MET A 1 -16.20 65.25 -23.12
C MET A 1 -16.09 63.74 -22.95
N LEU A 2 -14.91 63.26 -22.60
CA LEU A 2 -14.47 61.86 -22.73
C LEU A 2 -15.27 60.92 -21.80
N LEU A 3 -15.86 59.86 -22.35
CA LEU A 3 -16.58 58.83 -21.60
C LEU A 3 -15.55 57.84 -21.02
N VAL A 4 -15.30 57.89 -19.72
CA VAL A 4 -14.39 56.96 -19.03
C VAL A 4 -15.15 55.67 -18.72
N PHE A 5 -14.85 54.59 -19.44
CA PHE A 5 -15.24 53.24 -19.06
C PHE A 5 -14.37 52.80 -17.88
N ALA A 6 -14.96 52.75 -16.68
CA ALA A 6 -14.33 52.12 -15.53
C ALA A 6 -14.35 50.59 -15.76
N ILE A 7 -13.21 50.02 -16.14
CA ILE A 7 -13.00 48.58 -16.08
C ILE A 7 -12.86 48.23 -14.60
N THR A 8 -13.96 47.82 -13.98
CA THR A 8 -13.93 47.18 -12.66
C THR A 8 -13.32 45.80 -12.84
N CYS A 9 -12.03 45.68 -12.49
CA CYS A 9 -11.35 44.41 -12.39
C CYS A 9 -11.97 43.64 -11.21
N PHE A 10 -12.98 42.81 -11.49
CA PHE A 10 -13.38 41.75 -10.58
C PHE A 10 -12.26 40.71 -10.59
N THR A 11 -11.25 40.92 -9.75
CA THR A 11 -10.49 39.78 -9.26
C THR A 11 -11.47 38.97 -8.41
N ALA A 12 -11.85 37.79 -8.90
CA ALA A 12 -12.47 36.79 -8.04
C ALA A 12 -11.57 36.67 -6.80
N PRO A 13 -12.09 36.62 -5.57
CA PRO A 13 -11.26 36.30 -4.43
C PRO A 13 -10.76 34.88 -4.68
N ARG A 14 -9.54 34.73 -5.19
CA ARG A 14 -8.76 33.54 -4.94
C ARG A 14 -8.65 33.54 -3.41
N HIS A 15 -9.49 32.76 -2.76
CA HIS A 15 -9.24 32.30 -1.41
C HIS A 15 -7.96 31.46 -1.49
N ALA A 16 -6.82 32.14 -1.54
CA ALA A 16 -5.59 31.60 -1.04
C ALA A 16 -5.84 31.43 0.46
N ARG A 17 -6.39 30.26 0.84
CA ARG A 17 -6.26 29.79 2.21
C ARG A 17 -4.75 29.82 2.47
N GLY A 18 -4.33 30.58 3.49
CA GLY A 18 -2.91 30.71 3.82
C GLY A 18 -2.23 29.35 3.88
N ALA A 19 -0.93 29.32 3.59
CA ALA A 19 -0.09 28.13 3.59
C ALA A 19 0.04 27.44 4.98
N ASP A 20 -0.78 27.81 5.97
CA ASP A 20 -0.65 27.47 7.39
C ASP A 20 -1.96 27.10 8.12
N GLY A 21 -2.97 26.57 7.43
CA GLY A 21 -3.85 25.59 8.10
C GLY A 21 -4.76 26.10 9.25
N ASN A 22 -5.59 27.11 9.01
CA ASN A 22 -6.71 27.40 9.92
C ASN A 22 -7.88 26.40 9.75
N LEU A 23 -7.57 25.10 9.69
CA LEU A 23 -8.54 23.99 9.63
C LEU A 23 -9.02 23.57 11.02
N GLY A 24 -8.39 24.07 12.08
CA GLY A 24 -8.65 23.64 13.46
C GLY A 24 -8.04 22.26 13.76
N ASN A 25 -8.00 21.91 15.05
CA ASN A 25 -7.55 20.61 15.56
C ASN A 25 -6.17 20.15 15.04
N GLY A 26 -5.22 21.06 14.84
CA GLY A 26 -3.85 20.70 14.45
C GLY A 26 -3.67 20.27 12.99
N ASN A 27 -4.67 20.44 12.13
CA ASN A 27 -4.59 20.01 10.72
C ASN A 27 -3.80 21.00 9.84
N THR A 28 -2.92 20.47 8.99
CA THR A 28 -2.11 21.22 8.02
C THR A 28 -2.47 20.80 6.61
N ALA A 29 -2.80 21.75 5.73
CA ALA A 29 -3.20 21.46 4.34
C ALA A 29 -2.52 22.39 3.34
N GLU A 30 -1.93 21.82 2.29
CA GLU A 30 -1.42 22.54 1.14
C GLU A 30 -1.78 21.80 -0.16
N GLY A 31 -2.41 22.49 -1.11
CA GLY A 31 -2.92 21.90 -2.35
C GLY A 31 -4.41 22.13 -2.57
N VAL A 32 -4.86 22.03 -3.82
CA VAL A 32 -6.26 22.22 -4.18
C VAL A 32 -7.08 21.08 -3.55
N PHE A 33 -8.12 21.42 -2.78
CA PHE A 33 -9.00 20.47 -2.07
C PHE A 33 -8.34 19.57 -1.01
N ALA A 34 -7.09 19.83 -0.61
CA ALA A 34 -6.49 19.12 0.52
C ALA A 34 -7.35 19.31 1.79
N LEU A 35 -7.65 18.21 2.49
CA LEU A 35 -8.46 18.18 3.73
C LEU A 35 -9.83 18.91 3.62
N ASN A 36 -10.46 18.87 2.44
CA ASN A 36 -11.68 19.63 2.18
C ASN A 36 -12.87 19.24 3.08
N ALA A 37 -13.03 17.96 3.38
CA ALA A 37 -14.10 17.48 4.27
C ALA A 37 -13.97 18.04 5.71
N ILE A 38 -12.74 18.18 6.23
CA ILE A 38 -12.50 18.85 7.53
C ILE A 38 -12.86 20.34 7.44
N ALA A 39 -12.49 20.97 6.33
CA ALA A 39 -12.70 22.40 6.13
C ALA A 39 -14.17 22.82 5.95
N THR A 40 -15.08 21.90 5.64
CA THR A 40 -16.46 22.20 5.21
C THR A 40 -17.54 21.56 6.07
N ASN A 41 -17.20 20.56 6.90
CA ASN A 41 -18.14 19.88 7.77
C ASN A 41 -17.80 20.16 9.25
N SER A 42 -18.61 20.97 9.92
CA SER A 42 -18.41 21.30 11.34
C SER A 42 -18.62 20.13 12.31
N ALA A 43 -19.21 19.02 11.85
CA ALA A 43 -19.33 17.77 12.63
C ALA A 43 -18.11 16.85 12.46
N ASN A 44 -17.13 17.23 11.62
CA ASN A 44 -15.91 16.49 11.42
C ASN A 44 -15.01 16.58 12.66
N THR A 45 -14.51 15.43 13.12
CA THR A 45 -13.69 15.33 14.33
C THR A 45 -12.22 14.99 14.04
N GLY A 46 -11.82 14.92 12.76
CA GLY A 46 -10.45 14.61 12.38
C GLY A 46 -9.46 15.66 12.89
N SER A 47 -8.35 15.20 13.46
CA SER A 47 -7.31 16.06 14.05
C SER A 47 -5.91 15.64 13.62
N ASP A 48 -4.99 16.60 13.69
CA ASP A 48 -3.55 16.38 13.58
C ASP A 48 -3.15 15.70 12.25
N ASN A 49 -3.89 15.98 11.18
CA ASN A 49 -3.61 15.47 9.85
C ASN A 49 -2.76 16.45 9.05
N THR A 50 -1.84 15.93 8.23
CA THR A 50 -1.03 16.70 7.28
C THR A 50 -1.36 16.25 5.85
N GLY A 51 -1.96 17.12 5.04
CA GLY A 51 -2.29 16.86 3.63
C GLY A 51 -1.53 17.81 2.70
N LEU A 52 -0.57 17.29 1.94
CA LEU A 52 0.27 18.04 1.00
C LEU A 52 0.09 17.47 -0.41
N GLY A 53 -0.72 18.11 -1.24
CA GLY A 53 -1.04 17.66 -2.60
C GLY A 53 -2.50 17.93 -2.96
N ALA A 54 -2.81 17.95 -4.26
CA ALA A 54 -4.19 18.09 -4.70
C ALA A 54 -5.02 16.89 -4.19
N SER A 55 -6.16 17.18 -3.56
CA SER A 55 -7.10 16.19 -3.01
C SER A 55 -6.50 15.23 -1.95
N ALA A 56 -5.35 15.55 -1.36
CA ALA A 56 -4.81 14.78 -0.24
C ALA A 56 -5.79 14.82 0.94
N LEU A 57 -6.17 13.65 1.49
CA LEU A 57 -7.13 13.53 2.60
C LEU A 57 -8.48 14.24 2.35
N VAL A 58 -8.91 14.37 1.09
CA VAL A 58 -10.10 15.17 0.72
C VAL A 58 -11.39 14.70 1.41
N SER A 59 -11.52 13.39 1.68
CA SER A 59 -12.73 12.78 2.23
C SER A 59 -12.64 12.41 3.72
N ASP A 60 -11.60 12.84 4.44
CA ASP A 60 -11.45 12.47 5.85
C ASP A 60 -12.52 13.12 6.73
N THR A 61 -13.20 12.31 7.55
CA THR A 61 -14.36 12.72 8.37
C THR A 61 -14.14 12.61 9.87
N SER A 62 -13.20 11.77 10.30
CA SER A 62 -12.91 11.54 11.72
C SER A 62 -11.53 10.92 11.97
N GLY A 63 -10.80 10.55 10.91
CA GLY A 63 -9.45 10.02 11.02
C GLY A 63 -8.50 11.06 11.59
N SER A 64 -7.53 10.61 12.38
CA SER A 64 -6.55 11.50 13.02
C SER A 64 -5.14 10.99 12.82
N PHE A 65 -4.17 11.89 12.95
CA PHE A 65 -2.74 11.57 12.84
C PHE A 65 -2.33 10.96 11.49
N ASN A 66 -3.00 11.37 10.40
CA ASN A 66 -2.64 10.92 9.06
C ASN A 66 -1.68 11.90 8.37
N THR A 67 -0.66 11.38 7.70
CA THR A 67 0.24 12.15 6.83
C THR A 67 0.05 11.71 5.39
N ALA A 68 -0.37 12.62 4.51
CA ALA A 68 -0.61 12.39 3.09
C ALA A 68 0.20 13.39 2.26
N THR A 69 1.20 12.92 1.51
CA THR A 69 2.03 13.74 0.62
C THR A 69 1.97 13.19 -0.80
N GLY A 70 1.33 13.92 -1.71
CA GLY A 70 1.08 13.50 -3.08
C GLY A 70 -0.35 13.79 -3.51
N GLU A 71 -0.58 13.90 -4.81
CA GLU A 71 -1.93 14.01 -5.35
C GLU A 71 -2.74 12.74 -5.01
N ASN A 72 -3.94 12.95 -4.48
CA ASN A 72 -4.88 11.94 -3.99
C ASN A 72 -4.34 10.95 -2.95
N ALA A 73 -3.20 11.23 -2.31
CA ALA A 73 -2.74 10.42 -1.19
C ALA A 73 -3.82 10.41 -0.10
N LEU A 74 -4.23 9.22 0.37
CA LEU A 74 -5.31 9.04 1.36
C LEU A 74 -6.66 9.71 0.99
N ALA A 75 -6.96 9.91 -0.30
CA ALA A 75 -8.13 10.68 -0.73
C ALA A 75 -9.48 10.15 -0.19
N ILE A 76 -9.63 8.83 -0.10
CA ILE A 76 -10.81 8.13 0.42
C ILE A 76 -10.43 7.40 1.71
N ASN A 77 -9.98 8.17 2.72
CA ASN A 77 -9.78 7.70 4.08
C ASN A 77 -10.74 8.41 5.05
N LYS A 78 -11.91 7.83 5.31
CA LYS A 78 -12.97 8.51 6.10
C LYS A 78 -12.73 8.49 7.61
N THR A 79 -12.21 7.38 8.12
CA THR A 79 -12.12 7.09 9.57
C THR A 79 -10.76 6.54 9.99
N GLY A 80 -9.93 6.07 9.06
CA GLY A 80 -8.65 5.47 9.37
C GLY A 80 -7.69 6.49 9.98
N SER A 81 -6.94 6.07 10.99
CA SER A 81 -6.01 6.90 11.75
C SER A 81 -4.59 6.34 11.73
N ASN A 82 -3.61 7.19 12.03
CA ASN A 82 -2.19 6.83 12.09
C ASN A 82 -1.64 6.27 10.76
N ASN A 83 -2.11 6.78 9.61
CA ASN A 83 -1.63 6.34 8.30
C ASN A 83 -0.61 7.32 7.72
N THR A 84 0.42 6.80 7.06
CA THR A 84 1.39 7.59 6.29
C THR A 84 1.31 7.19 4.82
N ALA A 85 1.04 8.14 3.93
CA ALA A 85 0.96 7.94 2.49
C ALA A 85 1.83 8.97 1.77
N THR A 86 2.85 8.53 1.06
CA THR A 86 3.75 9.38 0.27
C THR A 86 3.82 8.89 -1.17
N GLY A 87 3.24 9.63 -2.11
CA GLY A 87 3.18 9.28 -3.53
C GLY A 87 1.83 9.59 -4.16
N PHE A 88 1.78 9.64 -5.48
CA PHE A 88 0.53 9.76 -6.23
C PHE A 88 -0.35 8.54 -5.98
N ASP A 89 -1.60 8.76 -5.57
CA ASP A 89 -2.59 7.73 -5.22
C ASP A 89 -2.08 6.72 -4.15
N ALA A 90 -1.08 7.07 -3.34
CA ALA A 90 -0.63 6.22 -2.24
C ALA A 90 -1.75 6.10 -1.20
N LEU A 91 -2.10 4.88 -0.79
CA LEU A 91 -3.17 4.60 0.17
C LEU A 91 -4.53 5.25 -0.23
N PHE A 92 -4.79 5.40 -1.53
CA PHE A 92 -5.92 6.18 -2.08
C PHE A 92 -7.27 5.86 -1.43
N SER A 93 -7.60 4.58 -1.30
CA SER A 93 -8.82 4.10 -0.62
C SER A 93 -8.43 3.31 0.61
N ASN A 94 -8.68 3.87 1.80
CA ASN A 94 -8.30 3.28 3.07
C ASN A 94 -9.43 3.38 4.12
N THR A 95 -9.73 2.32 4.85
CA THR A 95 -10.54 2.43 6.09
C THR A 95 -9.88 1.82 7.33
N GLY A 96 -8.66 1.27 7.18
CA GLY A 96 -7.88 0.71 8.28
C GLY A 96 -6.92 1.71 8.92
N ASP A 97 -6.33 1.30 10.03
CA ASP A 97 -5.38 2.09 10.83
C ASP A 97 -3.94 1.59 10.67
N ASN A 98 -2.99 2.47 11.00
CA ASN A 98 -1.57 2.13 11.16
C ASN A 98 -0.90 1.60 9.87
N ASN A 99 -1.26 2.13 8.70
CA ASN A 99 -0.67 1.72 7.44
C ASN A 99 0.37 2.74 6.93
N THR A 100 1.46 2.25 6.35
CA THR A 100 2.49 3.08 5.71
C THR A 100 2.59 2.71 4.22
N ALA A 101 2.39 3.67 3.32
CA ALA A 101 2.62 3.54 1.89
C ALA A 101 3.57 4.62 1.38
N THR A 102 4.62 4.19 0.69
CA THR A 102 5.55 5.08 0.00
C THR A 102 5.74 4.58 -1.43
N GLY A 103 5.36 5.39 -2.42
CA GLY A 103 5.47 5.06 -3.83
C GLY A 103 4.19 5.35 -4.62
N PHE A 104 4.30 5.33 -5.94
CA PHE A 104 3.15 5.48 -6.82
C PHE A 104 2.19 4.29 -6.64
N LYS A 105 0.94 4.59 -6.23
CA LYS A 105 -0.11 3.60 -6.01
C LYS A 105 0.27 2.46 -5.04
N ALA A 106 1.20 2.73 -4.13
CA ALA A 106 1.47 1.82 -3.01
C ALA A 106 0.23 1.74 -2.13
N LEU A 107 -0.20 0.53 -1.79
CA LEU A 107 -1.42 0.27 -1.00
C LEU A 107 -2.69 0.94 -1.55
N LEU A 108 -2.80 1.10 -2.88
CA LEU A 108 -3.87 1.84 -3.56
C LEU A 108 -5.28 1.58 -3.00
N GLY A 109 -5.63 0.30 -2.84
CA GLY A 109 -6.85 -0.13 -2.17
C GLY A 109 -6.50 -0.93 -0.93
N ASN A 110 -6.84 -0.39 0.25
CA ASN A 110 -6.82 -1.06 1.53
C ASN A 110 -8.20 -0.93 2.20
N THR A 111 -9.05 -1.95 2.26
CA THR A 111 -10.36 -1.74 2.92
C THR A 111 -10.17 -1.67 4.42
N THR A 112 -10.04 -2.79 5.12
CA THR A 112 -9.98 -2.84 6.60
C THR A 112 -8.64 -3.33 7.14
N GLY A 113 -7.69 -3.66 6.26
CA GLY A 113 -6.35 -4.09 6.65
C GLY A 113 -5.63 -3.06 7.53
N THR A 114 -4.93 -3.54 8.54
CA THR A 114 -4.20 -2.72 9.52
C THR A 114 -2.73 -3.16 9.62
N GLY A 115 -1.86 -2.20 9.96
CA GLY A 115 -0.45 -2.48 10.19
C GLY A 115 0.34 -2.89 8.93
N ASN A 116 -0.10 -2.48 7.74
CA ASN A 116 0.59 -2.82 6.49
C ASN A 116 1.67 -1.79 6.15
N THR A 117 2.80 -2.25 5.64
CA THR A 117 3.89 -1.40 5.12
C THR A 117 4.13 -1.72 3.65
N ALA A 118 3.97 -0.73 2.78
CA ALA A 118 4.21 -0.84 1.34
C ALA A 118 5.20 0.23 0.88
N SER A 119 6.30 -0.18 0.27
CA SER A 119 7.33 0.70 -0.26
C SER A 119 7.71 0.29 -1.68
N GLY A 120 7.22 1.03 -2.67
CA GLY A 120 7.50 0.78 -4.09
C GLY A 120 6.32 1.06 -5.00
N TYR A 121 6.54 0.95 -6.30
CA TYR A 121 5.50 1.10 -7.32
C TYR A 121 4.52 -0.07 -7.24
N PHE A 122 3.24 0.20 -6.97
CA PHE A 122 2.18 -0.80 -6.76
C PHE A 122 2.52 -1.90 -5.73
N ALA A 123 3.38 -1.59 -4.76
CA ALA A 123 3.59 -2.47 -3.62
C ALA A 123 2.25 -2.62 -2.86
N LEU A 124 1.81 -3.87 -2.69
CA LEU A 124 0.60 -4.24 -1.94
C LEU A 124 -0.66 -3.49 -2.41
N ALA A 125 -0.78 -3.21 -3.71
CA ALA A 125 -1.77 -2.30 -4.28
C ALA A 125 -3.23 -2.74 -4.07
N SER A 126 -3.51 -4.05 -3.99
CA SER A 126 -4.83 -4.59 -3.71
C SER A 126 -4.78 -5.40 -2.43
N ASN A 127 -5.17 -4.77 -1.32
CA ASN A 127 -5.33 -5.40 -0.02
C ASN A 127 -6.75 -5.19 0.52
N ASP A 128 -7.54 -6.23 0.70
CA ASP A 128 -8.90 -6.06 1.21
C ASP A 128 -8.86 -6.03 2.75
N THR A 129 -8.61 -7.19 3.35
CA THR A 129 -8.65 -7.39 4.82
C THR A 129 -7.33 -7.86 5.42
N GLY A 130 -6.30 -8.06 4.59
CA GLY A 130 -4.99 -8.54 5.02
C GLY A 130 -4.31 -7.58 6.01
N ASN A 131 -3.76 -8.14 7.10
CA ASN A 131 -3.09 -7.38 8.15
C ASN A 131 -1.61 -7.70 8.23
N SER A 132 -0.84 -6.74 8.75
CA SER A 132 0.59 -6.94 9.10
C SER A 132 1.44 -7.45 7.93
N ASN A 133 1.18 -6.99 6.71
CA ASN A 133 1.98 -7.32 5.54
C ASN A 133 3.08 -6.27 5.32
N THR A 134 4.27 -6.71 4.92
CA THR A 134 5.38 -5.85 4.51
C THR A 134 5.72 -6.14 3.05
N ALA A 135 5.63 -5.14 2.19
CA ALA A 135 5.91 -5.23 0.75
C ALA A 135 6.92 -4.17 0.35
N THR A 136 8.12 -4.57 -0.03
CA THR A 136 9.17 -3.67 -0.52
C THR A 136 9.57 -4.06 -1.94
N GLY A 137 9.45 -3.13 -2.89
CA GLY A 137 9.79 -3.35 -4.29
C GLY A 137 8.65 -3.05 -5.26
N PHE A 138 8.94 -3.25 -6.55
CA PHE A 138 7.97 -3.04 -7.62
C PHE A 138 7.03 -4.24 -7.71
N ASN A 139 5.72 -4.00 -7.70
CA ASN A 139 4.67 -5.03 -7.75
C ASN A 139 4.82 -6.16 -6.70
N THR A 140 5.39 -5.85 -5.54
CA THR A 140 5.52 -6.81 -4.43
C THR A 140 4.17 -6.96 -3.74
N LEU A 141 3.71 -8.20 -3.50
CA LEU A 141 2.41 -8.49 -2.87
C LEU A 141 1.19 -7.82 -3.54
N THR A 142 1.26 -7.49 -4.84
CA THR A 142 0.25 -6.63 -5.51
C THR A 142 -1.19 -7.11 -5.36
N ASN A 143 -1.45 -8.43 -5.30
CA ASN A 143 -2.80 -9.00 -5.26
C ASN A 143 -3.20 -9.65 -3.92
N ASN A 144 -2.68 -9.16 -2.78
CA ASN A 144 -2.95 -9.70 -1.44
C ASN A 144 -4.34 -9.37 -0.88
N ILE A 145 -5.38 -10.11 -1.29
CA ILE A 145 -6.76 -9.85 -0.88
C ILE A 145 -6.95 -10.02 0.65
N THR A 146 -6.72 -11.20 1.20
CA THR A 146 -7.00 -11.52 2.62
C THR A 146 -5.78 -12.02 3.41
N GLY A 147 -4.68 -12.34 2.72
CA GLY A 147 -3.45 -12.85 3.33
C GLY A 147 -2.89 -11.92 4.41
N SER A 148 -2.45 -12.49 5.53
CA SER A 148 -1.88 -11.72 6.64
C SER A 148 -0.48 -12.22 7.02
N GLY A 149 0.33 -11.32 7.57
CA GLY A 149 1.67 -11.65 8.05
C GLY A 149 2.67 -12.01 6.94
N ASN A 150 2.48 -11.53 5.72
CA ASN A 150 3.40 -11.79 4.62
C ASN A 150 4.52 -10.74 4.55
N THR A 151 5.74 -11.18 4.26
CA THR A 151 6.89 -10.31 3.97
C THR A 151 7.36 -10.57 2.55
N GLY A 152 7.21 -9.60 1.66
CA GLY A 152 7.78 -9.58 0.33
C GLY A 152 8.85 -8.50 0.21
N ASP A 153 10.04 -8.87 -0.27
CA ASP A 153 11.10 -7.93 -0.60
C ASP A 153 11.71 -8.31 -1.95
N GLY A 154 11.57 -7.43 -2.94
CA GLY A 154 12.05 -7.63 -4.30
C GLY A 154 10.94 -7.49 -5.34
N LEU A 155 11.37 -7.26 -6.59
CA LEU A 155 10.47 -7.12 -7.74
C LEU A 155 9.58 -8.38 -7.87
N GLN A 156 8.27 -8.16 -7.81
CA GLN A 156 7.21 -9.19 -7.95
C GLN A 156 7.26 -10.34 -6.92
N ALA A 157 7.94 -10.18 -5.78
CA ALA A 157 7.84 -11.15 -4.70
C ALA A 157 6.38 -11.25 -4.21
N LEU A 158 5.84 -12.48 -4.11
CA LEU A 158 4.45 -12.77 -3.73
C LEU A 158 3.37 -12.04 -4.56
N ALA A 159 3.64 -11.67 -5.81
CA ALA A 159 2.73 -10.83 -6.60
C ALA A 159 1.30 -11.38 -6.79
N SER A 160 1.14 -12.71 -6.75
CA SER A 160 -0.16 -13.38 -6.95
C SER A 160 -0.82 -13.89 -5.65
N ASN A 161 -0.24 -13.59 -4.48
CA ASN A 161 -0.75 -14.08 -3.20
C ASN A 161 -2.14 -13.50 -2.95
N MET A 162 -3.21 -14.30 -2.95
CA MET A 162 -4.56 -13.81 -2.68
C MET A 162 -4.89 -13.94 -1.19
N ASP A 163 -4.74 -15.16 -0.66
CA ASP A 163 -5.21 -15.50 0.69
C ASP A 163 -4.12 -16.14 1.57
N GLY A 164 -2.96 -16.45 0.97
CA GLY A 164 -1.84 -17.07 1.67
C GLY A 164 -1.32 -16.18 2.79
N SER A 165 -0.98 -16.79 3.92
CA SER A 165 -0.55 -16.09 5.13
C SER A 165 0.80 -16.62 5.64
N ASN A 166 1.50 -15.77 6.37
CA ASN A 166 2.81 -16.07 6.98
C ASN A 166 3.89 -16.50 5.97
N ASN A 167 3.87 -15.94 4.76
CA ASN A 167 4.91 -16.22 3.76
C ASN A 167 6.02 -15.17 3.80
N THR A 168 7.27 -15.59 3.64
CA THR A 168 8.43 -14.72 3.47
C THR A 168 9.03 -14.96 2.08
N ALA A 169 9.09 -13.94 1.24
CA ALA A 169 9.63 -13.99 -0.11
C ALA A 169 10.65 -12.88 -0.31
N LEU A 170 11.93 -13.26 -0.41
CA LEU A 170 13.06 -12.36 -0.56
C LEU A 170 13.73 -12.64 -1.91
N GLY A 171 13.66 -11.69 -2.83
CA GLY A 171 14.26 -11.77 -4.16
C GLY A 171 13.26 -11.61 -5.29
N LEU A 172 13.79 -11.38 -6.49
CA LEU A 172 13.01 -11.24 -7.72
C LEU A 172 12.21 -12.52 -8.00
N ASN A 173 10.89 -12.37 -8.12
CA ASN A 173 9.93 -13.44 -8.38
C ASN A 173 9.93 -14.59 -7.35
N ALA A 174 10.41 -14.37 -6.13
CA ALA A 174 10.24 -15.35 -5.05
C ALA A 174 8.75 -15.53 -4.72
N LEU A 175 8.26 -16.78 -4.68
CA LEU A 175 6.85 -17.12 -4.44
C LEU A 175 5.83 -16.38 -5.34
N VAL A 176 6.23 -16.02 -6.57
CA VAL A 176 5.42 -15.14 -7.45
C VAL A 176 4.04 -15.71 -7.80
N GLU A 177 3.89 -17.03 -7.91
CA GLU A 177 2.61 -17.70 -8.23
C GLU A 177 1.86 -18.21 -6.99
N ASN A 178 2.33 -17.96 -5.77
CA ASN A 178 1.60 -18.36 -4.57
C ASN A 178 0.25 -17.69 -4.57
N SER A 179 -0.84 -18.45 -4.51
CA SER A 179 -2.21 -17.93 -4.47
C SER A 179 -2.85 -18.15 -3.10
N GLY A 180 -2.51 -19.24 -2.40
CA GLY A 180 -3.07 -19.57 -1.09
C GLY A 180 -2.19 -20.42 -0.17
N GLY A 181 -0.94 -20.70 -0.57
CA GLY A 181 0.01 -21.42 0.28
C GLY A 181 0.40 -20.59 1.49
N ASN A 182 0.62 -21.26 2.62
CA ASN A 182 0.91 -20.64 3.91
C ASN A 182 2.26 -21.11 4.47
N ASN A 183 2.86 -20.28 5.32
CA ASN A 183 4.08 -20.61 6.05
C ASN A 183 5.26 -20.99 5.14
N ASN A 184 5.37 -20.40 3.96
CA ASN A 184 6.50 -20.64 3.05
C ASN A 184 7.60 -19.60 3.23
N THR A 185 8.85 -20.03 3.20
CA THR A 185 10.03 -19.16 3.17
C THR A 185 10.77 -19.37 1.85
N ALA A 186 10.87 -18.34 1.03
CA ALA A 186 11.59 -18.33 -0.23
C ALA A 186 12.61 -17.20 -0.22
N SER A 187 13.88 -17.52 -0.39
CA SER A 187 14.97 -16.54 -0.42
C SER A 187 15.90 -16.83 -1.60
N GLY A 188 15.78 -16.02 -2.65
CA GLY A 188 16.56 -16.15 -3.88
C GLY A 188 15.74 -15.79 -5.13
N PHE A 189 16.43 -15.55 -6.23
CA PHE A 189 15.78 -15.33 -7.53
C PHE A 189 14.98 -16.59 -7.93
N ILE A 190 13.67 -16.43 -8.16
CA ILE A 190 12.74 -17.49 -8.58
C ILE A 190 12.71 -18.67 -7.56
N ALA A 191 13.02 -18.43 -6.28
CA ALA A 191 12.83 -19.44 -5.24
C ALA A 191 11.32 -19.70 -5.03
N LEU A 192 10.90 -20.97 -5.02
CA LEU A 192 9.49 -21.40 -4.87
C LEU A 192 8.51 -20.73 -5.86
N ALA A 193 8.98 -20.31 -7.04
CA ALA A 193 8.18 -19.50 -7.95
C ALA A 193 6.87 -20.17 -8.40
N GLY A 194 6.87 -21.49 -8.65
CA GLY A 194 5.70 -22.26 -9.05
C GLY A 194 4.83 -22.79 -7.90
N ASN A 195 5.12 -22.43 -6.65
CA ASN A 195 4.30 -22.86 -5.52
C ASN A 195 2.99 -22.09 -5.51
N ARG A 196 1.86 -22.75 -5.79
CA ARG A 196 0.52 -22.12 -5.81
C ARG A 196 -0.22 -22.25 -4.46
N SER A 197 -0.15 -23.42 -3.84
CA SER A 197 -0.93 -23.77 -2.64
C SER A 197 -0.17 -24.62 -1.62
N GLY A 198 1.09 -24.99 -1.91
CA GLY A 198 1.92 -25.75 -1.00
C GLY A 198 2.23 -24.95 0.26
N ASN A 199 2.28 -25.64 1.39
CA ASN A 199 2.47 -25.03 2.70
C ASN A 199 3.79 -25.47 3.32
N GLY A 200 4.38 -24.64 4.16
CA GLY A 200 5.51 -25.05 5.00
C GLY A 200 6.80 -25.34 4.24
N ASN A 201 7.00 -24.79 3.03
CA ASN A 201 8.23 -25.00 2.27
C ASN A 201 9.30 -23.99 2.67
N THR A 202 10.56 -24.43 2.69
CA THR A 202 11.73 -23.56 2.86
C THR A 202 12.66 -23.71 1.66
N ALA A 203 12.79 -22.67 0.84
CA ALA A 203 13.69 -22.64 -0.31
C ALA A 203 14.68 -21.47 -0.20
N THR A 204 15.97 -21.76 -0.15
CA THR A 204 17.03 -20.75 -0.13
C THR A 204 18.02 -21.01 -1.26
N GLY A 205 18.12 -20.10 -2.21
CA GLY A 205 19.02 -20.19 -3.37
C GLY A 205 18.33 -19.82 -4.68
N PHE A 206 19.14 -19.58 -5.73
CA PHE A 206 18.63 -19.37 -7.09
C PHE A 206 17.82 -20.60 -7.54
N GLN A 207 16.54 -20.39 -7.88
CA GLN A 207 15.61 -21.43 -8.36
C GLN A 207 15.42 -22.63 -7.41
N ALA A 208 15.71 -22.49 -6.12
CA ALA A 208 15.41 -23.54 -5.14
C ALA A 208 13.89 -23.82 -5.12
N LEU A 209 13.49 -25.09 -5.28
CA LEU A 209 12.10 -25.54 -5.44
C LEU A 209 11.30 -24.76 -6.49
N GLY A 210 11.95 -24.23 -7.53
CA GLY A 210 11.32 -23.30 -8.48
C GLY A 210 10.04 -23.80 -9.17
N GLN A 211 9.87 -25.13 -9.30
CA GLN A 211 8.69 -25.77 -9.91
C GLN A 211 7.80 -26.51 -8.91
N SER A 212 8.10 -26.45 -7.61
CA SER A 212 7.42 -27.29 -6.62
C SER A 212 6.04 -26.77 -6.27
N THR A 213 5.08 -27.68 -6.23
CA THR A 213 3.70 -27.45 -5.80
C THR A 213 3.35 -28.21 -4.51
N GLY A 214 4.32 -28.96 -3.96
CA GLY A 214 4.15 -29.75 -2.74
C GLY A 214 4.34 -28.95 -1.45
N SER A 215 4.26 -29.63 -0.32
CA SER A 215 4.30 -29.05 1.04
C SER A 215 5.43 -29.63 1.89
N SER A 216 5.85 -28.89 2.91
CA SER A 216 6.82 -29.33 3.91
C SER A 216 8.18 -29.72 3.33
N ASN A 217 8.60 -29.09 2.23
CA ASN A 217 9.89 -29.38 1.59
C ASN A 217 10.97 -28.37 1.99
N ILE A 218 12.22 -28.84 2.09
CA ILE A 218 13.38 -27.99 2.36
C ILE A 218 14.39 -28.12 1.23
N ALA A 219 14.77 -26.99 0.62
CA ALA A 219 15.81 -26.93 -0.40
C ALA A 219 16.78 -25.78 -0.14
N LEU A 220 18.06 -26.13 -0.04
CA LEU A 220 19.13 -25.18 0.25
C LEU A 220 20.20 -25.29 -0.84
N GLY A 221 20.45 -24.18 -1.54
CA GLY A 221 21.43 -24.09 -2.61
C GLY A 221 20.82 -23.76 -3.98
N ILE A 222 21.69 -23.52 -4.95
CA ILE A 222 21.32 -23.22 -6.33
C ILE A 222 20.67 -24.46 -6.97
N ASN A 223 19.47 -24.30 -7.54
CA ASN A 223 18.68 -25.34 -8.20
C ASN A 223 18.30 -26.54 -7.30
N ALA A 224 18.45 -26.42 -5.98
CA ALA A 224 18.05 -27.48 -5.06
C ALA A 224 16.55 -27.75 -5.20
N GLY A 225 16.17 -29.01 -5.47
CA GLY A 225 14.77 -29.39 -5.67
C GLY A 225 14.09 -28.76 -6.91
N LEU A 226 14.84 -28.23 -7.88
CA LEU A 226 14.29 -27.56 -9.07
C LEU A 226 13.30 -28.46 -9.86
N ASN A 227 13.58 -29.75 -9.94
CA ASN A 227 12.75 -30.73 -10.64
C ASN A 227 11.73 -31.43 -9.73
N LEU A 228 11.65 -31.05 -8.45
CA LEU A 228 10.64 -31.57 -7.53
C LEU A 228 9.31 -30.86 -7.81
N ILE A 229 8.57 -31.32 -8.82
CA ILE A 229 7.28 -30.73 -9.22
C ILE A 229 6.21 -31.06 -8.17
N THR A 230 6.14 -32.33 -7.77
CA THR A 230 5.22 -32.86 -6.75
C THR A 230 6.02 -33.59 -5.68
N GLY A 231 5.58 -33.52 -4.44
CA GLY A 231 6.19 -34.26 -3.33
C GLY A 231 6.12 -33.47 -2.05
N ASP A 232 5.85 -34.17 -0.95
CA ASP A 232 5.76 -33.58 0.38
C ASP A 232 6.81 -34.18 1.30
N ASN A 233 7.30 -33.40 2.25
CA ASN A 233 8.27 -33.82 3.28
C ASN A 233 9.65 -34.25 2.71
N ASN A 234 10.18 -33.50 1.74
CA ASN A 234 11.51 -33.72 1.15
C ASN A 234 12.57 -32.80 1.74
#